data_AF-A0A2V5MVS0-F1
#
_entry.id   AF-A0A2V5MVS0-F1
#
_cell.length_a   1.000
_cell.length_b   1.000
_cell.length_c   1.000
_cell.angle_alpha   90.00
_cell.angle_beta   90.00
_cell.angle_gamma   90.00
#
_symmetry.space_group_name_H-M   'P 1'
#
loop_
_entity.id
_entity.type
_entity.pdbx_description
1 polymer ?
#
loop_
_entity_poly.entity_id
_entity_poly.type
_entity_poly.pdbx_seq_one_letter_code
_entity_poly.pdbx_strand_id
1 'polypeptide(L)'
;MQYPRSDYQQTKGLIYFARMLDKIRLHVEGRLAPGYFVGVEDPTFFDARCTRFLGVDYNELVERTLEGGSDEEILEWCFKRGRRPSEEEIAIWNAFLSKRGWRDEASEDLQVAKRRSGWSNRDDIQTWIDLHDAEEGRSPR
;
A
#
# COMPACT_ATOMS: atom_id res chain seq x y z
N MET A 1 17.12 -7.69 -6.04
CA MET A 1 15.84 -7.42 -5.35
C MET A 1 15.46 -5.96 -5.56
N GLN A 2 14.17 -5.61 -5.51
CA GLN A 2 13.62 -4.30 -5.81
C GLN A 2 12.55 -3.91 -4.80
N TYR A 3 12.43 -2.61 -4.59
CA TYR A 3 11.35 -2.00 -3.83
C TYR A 3 10.18 -1.70 -4.76
N PRO A 4 8.93 -1.88 -4.28
CA PRO A 4 7.77 -1.45 -5.04
C PRO A 4 7.71 0.08 -5.08
N ARG A 5 6.89 0.60 -5.99
CA ARG A 5 6.58 2.03 -6.09
C ARG A 5 6.12 2.63 -4.75
N SER A 6 6.36 3.92 -4.57
CA SER A 6 5.95 4.66 -3.35
C SER A 6 4.45 4.53 -3.11
N ASP A 7 4.05 4.49 -1.83
CA ASP A 7 2.64 4.49 -1.42
C ASP A 7 1.89 5.70 -1.99
N TYR A 8 2.56 6.83 -2.17
CA TYR A 8 1.98 8.07 -2.73
C TYR A 8 1.71 8.02 -4.23
N GLN A 9 2.14 6.97 -4.95
CA GLN A 9 1.83 6.82 -6.37
C GLN A 9 0.32 6.66 -6.53
N GLN A 10 -0.31 7.67 -7.14
CA GLN A 10 -1.74 7.66 -7.39
C GLN A 10 -2.07 6.85 -8.64
N THR A 11 -3.22 6.18 -8.59
CA THR A 11 -3.90 5.57 -9.74
C THR A 11 -5.34 6.09 -9.73
N LYS A 12 -5.70 6.94 -10.70
CA LYS A 12 -7.00 7.67 -10.71
C LYS A 12 -7.34 8.34 -9.37
N GLY A 13 -6.35 8.95 -8.72
CA GLY A 13 -6.48 9.62 -7.43
C GLY A 13 -6.38 8.72 -6.20
N LEU A 14 -6.39 7.39 -6.35
CA LEU A 14 -6.24 6.44 -5.25
C LEU A 14 -4.76 6.16 -4.96
N ILE A 15 -4.27 6.47 -3.76
CA ILE A 15 -2.91 6.10 -3.35
C ILE A 15 -2.82 4.60 -3.01
N TYR A 16 -1.61 4.07 -2.94
CA TYR A 16 -1.27 2.67 -2.62
C TYR A 16 -1.65 1.61 -3.67
N PHE A 17 -2.66 1.85 -4.49
CA PHE A 17 -3.12 0.84 -5.46
C PHE A 17 -2.01 0.38 -6.41
N ALA A 18 -1.30 1.33 -7.04
CA ALA A 18 -0.13 1.03 -7.87
C ALA A 18 0.93 0.23 -7.11
N ARG A 19 1.22 0.58 -5.86
CA ARG A 19 2.20 -0.12 -5.02
C ARG A 19 1.77 -1.56 -4.74
N MET A 20 0.49 -1.81 -4.47
CA MET A 20 -0.04 -3.16 -4.28
C MET A 20 0.14 -4.02 -5.54
N LEU A 21 -0.19 -3.50 -6.73
CA LEU A 21 0.03 -4.22 -8.00
C LEU A 21 1.52 -4.50 -8.24
N ASP A 22 2.38 -3.54 -7.90
CA ASP A 22 3.82 -3.68 -8.08
C ASP A 22 4.43 -4.74 -7.14
N LYS A 23 3.95 -4.79 -5.89
CA LYS A 23 4.29 -5.86 -4.94
C LYS A 23 3.92 -7.23 -5.50
N ILE A 24 2.72 -7.38 -6.05
CA ILE A 24 2.26 -8.64 -6.67
C ILE A 24 3.21 -9.06 -7.80
N ARG A 25 3.49 -8.14 -8.74
CA ARG A 25 4.38 -8.39 -9.88
C ARG A 25 5.79 -8.80 -9.42
N LEU A 26 6.40 -8.00 -8.53
CA LEU A 26 7.73 -8.26 -8.01
C LEU A 26 7.81 -9.56 -7.20
N HIS A 27 6.75 -9.91 -6.47
CA HIS A 27 6.70 -11.13 -5.66
C HIS A 27 6.73 -12.37 -6.54
N VAL A 28 5.87 -12.42 -7.57
CA VAL A 28 5.79 -13.55 -8.51
C VAL A 28 7.08 -13.70 -9.31
N GLU A 29 7.76 -12.60 -9.63
CA GLU A 29 9.07 -12.63 -10.30
C GLU A 29 10.24 -13.00 -9.36
N GLY A 30 10.02 -13.18 -8.06
CA GLY A 30 11.09 -13.42 -7.08
C GLY A 30 12.04 -12.24 -6.90
N ARG A 31 11.60 -11.04 -7.29
CA ARG A 31 12.39 -9.80 -7.28
C ARG A 31 12.06 -8.87 -6.12
N LEU A 32 10.94 -9.08 -5.42
CA LEU A 32 10.56 -8.26 -4.26
C LEU A 32 11.62 -8.40 -3.16
N ALA A 33 12.03 -7.27 -2.57
CA ALA A 33 12.90 -7.27 -1.40
C ALA A 33 12.26 -8.04 -0.22
N PRO A 34 13.07 -8.60 0.69
CA PRO A 34 12.54 -9.32 1.85
C PRO A 34 11.82 -8.37 2.82
N GLY A 35 10.92 -8.91 3.64
CA GLY A 35 10.21 -8.17 4.68
C GLY A 35 8.87 -7.56 4.24
N TYR A 36 8.52 -7.63 2.96
CA TYR A 36 7.21 -7.22 2.48
C TYR A 36 6.16 -8.30 2.75
N PHE A 37 5.05 -7.88 3.33
CA PHE A 37 3.82 -8.68 3.34
C PHE A 37 3.13 -8.58 1.99
N VAL A 38 2.74 -9.71 1.42
CA VAL A 38 1.98 -9.81 0.17
C VAL A 38 0.81 -10.74 0.47
N GLY A 39 -0.41 -10.22 0.39
CA GLY A 39 -1.58 -10.99 0.77
C GLY A 39 -2.51 -10.26 1.72
N VAL A 40 -3.44 -11.02 2.27
CA VAL A 40 -4.53 -10.52 3.12
C VAL A 40 -4.69 -11.33 4.40
N GLU A 41 -3.62 -12.02 4.83
CA GLU A 41 -3.63 -12.88 6.03
C GLU A 41 -3.92 -12.08 7.30
N ASP A 42 -3.42 -10.85 7.37
CA ASP A 42 -3.75 -9.90 8.43
C ASP A 42 -4.69 -8.81 7.89
N PRO A 43 -5.89 -8.62 8.47
CA PRO A 43 -6.85 -7.63 8.01
C PRO A 43 -6.38 -6.18 8.18
N THR A 44 -5.31 -5.96 8.94
CA THR A 44 -4.70 -4.64 9.16
C THR A 44 -3.73 -4.25 8.04
N PHE A 45 -3.24 -5.21 7.25
CA PHE A 45 -2.36 -4.94 6.11
C PHE A 45 -3.02 -4.03 5.07
N PHE A 46 -2.21 -3.20 4.42
CA PHE A 46 -2.71 -2.24 3.45
C PHE A 46 -3.30 -2.92 2.21
N ASP A 47 -2.76 -4.07 1.80
CA ASP A 47 -3.33 -4.91 0.74
C ASP A 47 -4.76 -5.33 1.11
N ALA A 48 -4.96 -5.89 2.31
CA ALA A 48 -6.27 -6.32 2.82
C ALA A 48 -7.27 -5.16 2.96
N ARG A 49 -6.79 -3.98 3.37
CA ARG A 49 -7.64 -2.78 3.46
C ARG A 49 -8.02 -2.25 2.08
N CYS A 50 -7.09 -2.26 1.13
CA CYS A 50 -7.30 -1.74 -0.21
C CYS A 50 -8.29 -2.61 -1.00
N THR A 51 -8.13 -3.94 -0.95
CA THR A 51 -9.08 -4.87 -1.59
C THR A 51 -10.46 -4.79 -0.97
N ARG A 52 -10.57 -4.67 0.36
CA ARG A 52 -11.85 -4.44 1.05
C ARG A 52 -12.50 -3.12 0.66
N PHE A 53 -11.71 -2.04 0.55
CA PHE A 53 -12.19 -0.73 0.13
C PHE A 53 -12.77 -0.75 -1.30
N LEU A 54 -12.14 -1.52 -2.19
CA LEU A 54 -12.57 -1.72 -3.58
C LEU A 54 -13.61 -2.84 -3.75
N GLY A 55 -13.86 -3.64 -2.72
CA GLY A 55 -14.80 -4.76 -2.74
C GLY A 55 -14.39 -5.89 -3.68
N VAL A 56 -13.08 -6.17 -3.79
CA VAL A 56 -12.53 -7.23 -4.67
C VAL A 56 -11.81 -8.30 -3.86
N ASP A 57 -11.80 -9.53 -4.36
CA ASP A 57 -10.98 -10.60 -3.81
C ASP A 57 -9.50 -10.38 -4.17
N TYR A 58 -8.59 -10.67 -3.24
CA TYR A 58 -7.15 -10.46 -3.47
C TYR A 58 -6.57 -11.45 -4.47
N ASN A 59 -6.99 -12.72 -4.45
CA ASN A 59 -6.46 -13.73 -5.36
C ASN A 59 -6.94 -13.46 -6.79
N GLU A 60 -8.20 -13.05 -6.97
CA GLU A 60 -8.68 -12.59 -8.29
C GLU A 60 -7.90 -11.35 -8.78
N LEU A 61 -7.57 -10.43 -7.87
CA LEU A 61 -6.74 -9.28 -8.21
C LEU A 61 -5.32 -9.69 -8.61
N VAL A 62 -4.73 -10.68 -7.92
CA VAL A 62 -3.41 -11.23 -8.29
C VAL A 62 -3.47 -11.78 -9.71
N GLU A 63 -4.43 -12.67 -10.01
CA GLU A 63 -4.61 -13.23 -11.35
C GLU A 63 -4.76 -12.12 -12.40
N ARG A 64 -5.66 -11.15 -12.16
CA ARG A 64 -5.86 -10.01 -13.06
C ARG A 64 -4.58 -9.19 -13.25
N THR A 65 -3.79 -9.00 -12.21
CA THR A 65 -2.54 -8.23 -12.28
C THR A 65 -1.51 -8.91 -13.19
N LEU A 66 -1.46 -10.24 -13.16
CA LEU A 66 -0.52 -11.05 -13.94
C LEU A 66 -0.91 -11.19 -15.42
N GLU A 67 -2.17 -10.94 -15.77
CA GLU A 67 -2.58 -10.77 -17.18
C GLU A 67 -1.95 -9.53 -17.85
N GLY A 68 -1.38 -8.61 -17.05
CA GLY A 68 -0.74 -7.40 -17.52
C GLY A 68 -1.71 -6.22 -17.73
N GLY A 69 -1.19 -5.17 -18.37
CA GLY A 69 -1.87 -3.88 -18.53
C GLY A 69 -1.42 -2.83 -17.51
N SER A 70 -1.90 -1.60 -17.72
CA SER A 70 -1.66 -0.45 -16.86
C SER A 70 -2.39 -0.58 -15.52
N ASP A 71 -1.92 0.16 -14.52
CA ASP A 71 -2.59 0.19 -13.22
C ASP A 71 -4.00 0.80 -13.34
N GLU A 72 -4.19 1.79 -14.21
CA GLU A 72 -5.50 2.39 -14.46
C GLU A 72 -6.50 1.40 -15.07
N GLU A 73 -6.06 0.51 -15.95
CA GLU A 73 -6.89 -0.55 -16.54
C GLU A 73 -7.28 -1.60 -15.50
N ILE A 74 -6.35 -1.96 -14.62
CA ILE A 74 -6.62 -2.92 -13.54
C ILE A 74 -7.53 -2.28 -12.48
N LEU A 75 -7.34 -1.01 -12.14
CA LEU A 75 -8.24 -0.28 -11.25
C LEU A 75 -9.65 -0.18 -11.82
N GLU A 76 -9.77 0.08 -13.13
CA GLU A 76 -11.06 0.10 -13.81
C GLU A 76 -11.73 -1.27 -13.80
N TRP A 77 -10.96 -2.35 -13.88
CA TRP A 77 -11.47 -3.70 -13.67
C TRP A 77 -11.98 -3.89 -12.24
N CYS A 78 -11.25 -3.43 -11.22
CA CYS A 78 -11.70 -3.49 -9.82
C CYS A 78 -13.05 -2.77 -9.63
N PHE A 79 -13.23 -1.61 -10.27
CA PHE A 79 -14.48 -0.86 -10.20
C PHE A 79 -15.68 -1.60 -10.80
N LYS A 80 -15.46 -2.42 -11.83
CA LYS A 80 -16.51 -3.24 -12.45
C LYS A 80 -16.78 -4.52 -11.67
N ARG A 81 -15.75 -5.12 -11.08
CA ARG A 81 -15.84 -6.40 -10.35
C ARG A 81 -16.39 -6.24 -8.94
N GLY A 82 -15.94 -5.20 -8.23
CA GLY A 82 -16.34 -4.88 -6.86
C GLY A 82 -17.20 -3.64 -6.81
N ARG A 83 -16.61 -2.51 -6.42
CA ARG A 83 -17.29 -1.21 -6.39
C ARG A 83 -16.40 -0.09 -6.87
N ARG A 84 -17.03 1.02 -7.29
CA ARG A 84 -16.36 2.29 -7.56
C ARG A 84 -16.60 3.27 -6.41
N PRO A 85 -15.59 3.56 -5.58
CA PRO A 85 -15.71 4.59 -4.55
C PRO A 85 -15.96 5.97 -5.15
N SER A 86 -16.71 6.82 -4.44
CA SER A 86 -16.87 8.23 -4.80
C SER A 86 -15.59 9.02 -4.58
N GLU A 87 -15.53 10.25 -5.09
CA GLU A 87 -14.40 11.16 -4.84
C GLU A 87 -14.18 11.42 -3.34
N GLU A 88 -15.27 11.53 -2.56
CA GLU A 88 -15.21 11.69 -1.11
C GLU A 88 -14.63 10.43 -0.44
N GLU A 89 -15.07 9.24 -0.85
CA GLU A 89 -14.55 7.98 -0.30
C GLU A 89 -13.06 7.80 -0.62
N ILE A 90 -12.62 8.19 -1.82
CA ILE A 90 -11.19 8.20 -2.19
C ILE A 90 -10.41 9.20 -1.32
N ALA A 91 -10.97 10.39 -1.08
CA ALA A 91 -10.34 11.38 -0.21
C ALA A 91 -10.20 10.85 1.23
N ILE A 92 -11.22 10.18 1.76
CA ILE A 92 -11.19 9.54 3.08
C ILE A 92 -10.14 8.42 3.11
N TRP A 93 -10.09 7.56 2.09
CA TRP A 93 -9.06 6.52 1.98
C TRP A 93 -7.65 7.10 1.98
N ASN A 94 -7.39 8.10 1.13
CA ASN A 94 -6.09 8.75 1.03
C ASN A 94 -5.71 9.41 2.36
N ALA A 95 -6.65 10.09 3.03
CA ALA A 95 -6.42 10.72 4.33
C ALA A 95 -6.14 9.69 5.44
N PHE A 96 -6.87 8.57 5.44
CA PHE A 96 -6.64 7.47 6.37
C PHE A 96 -5.24 6.87 6.19
N LEU A 97 -4.88 6.51 4.96
CA LEU A 97 -3.62 5.83 4.73
C LEU A 97 -2.41 6.75 4.91
N SER A 98 -2.53 8.01 4.48
CA SER A 98 -1.47 9.02 4.62
C SER A 98 -1.20 9.46 6.05
N LYS A 99 -2.06 9.11 7.00
CA LYS A 99 -1.91 9.42 8.42
C LYS A 99 -1.80 8.18 9.29
N ARG A 100 -1.75 7.00 8.68
CA ARG A 100 -1.73 5.74 9.43
C ARG A 100 -0.47 5.68 10.30
N GLY A 101 -0.63 5.45 11.59
CA GLY A 101 0.44 5.48 12.59
C GLY A 101 0.63 6.84 13.27
N TRP A 102 -0.10 7.88 12.85
CA TRP A 102 -0.08 9.19 13.49
C TRP A 102 -1.32 9.40 14.36
N ARG A 103 -1.13 9.30 15.68
CA ARG A 103 -2.19 9.47 16.70
C ARG A 103 -3.38 8.52 16.50
N ASP A 104 -3.10 7.33 15.99
CA ASP A 104 -4.07 6.24 15.84
C ASP A 104 -3.55 4.96 16.51
N GLU A 105 -4.32 3.88 16.39
CA GLU A 105 -4.02 2.60 17.05
C GLU A 105 -2.77 1.89 16.51
N ALA A 106 -2.19 2.31 15.37
CA ALA A 106 -0.93 1.77 14.87
C ALA A 106 0.29 2.60 15.27
N SER A 107 0.12 3.64 16.10
CA SER A 107 1.22 4.52 16.51
C SER A 107 2.30 3.77 17.29
N GLU A 108 1.92 2.88 18.22
CA GLU A 108 2.89 2.12 19.02
C GLU A 108 3.71 1.16 18.17
N ASP A 109 3.05 0.43 17.26
CA ASP A 109 3.71 -0.49 16.33
C ASP A 109 4.67 0.25 15.38
N LEU A 110 4.30 1.46 14.91
CA LEU A 110 5.19 2.29 14.12
C LEU A 110 6.46 2.67 14.92
N GLN A 111 6.32 3.04 16.19
CA GLN A 111 7.48 3.33 17.03
C GLN A 111 8.35 2.09 17.28
N VAL A 112 7.75 0.90 17.41
CA VAL A 112 8.49 -0.36 17.48
C VAL A 112 9.27 -0.60 16.18
N ALA A 113 8.63 -0.41 15.02
CA ALA A 113 9.27 -0.57 13.72
C ALA A 113 10.44 0.40 13.54
N LYS A 114 10.25 1.69 13.84
CA LYS A 114 11.32 2.69 13.84
C LYS A 114 12.51 2.29 14.73
N ARG A 115 12.25 1.77 15.93
CA ARG A 115 13.31 1.28 16.83
C ARG A 115 14.09 0.12 16.21
N ARG A 116 13.40 -0.84 15.57
CA ARG A 116 14.04 -1.99 14.89
C ARG A 116 14.94 -1.54 13.74
N SER A 117 14.56 -0.48 13.04
CA SER A 117 15.34 0.11 11.95
C SER A 117 16.42 1.11 12.43
N GLY A 118 16.57 1.32 13.75
CA GLY A 118 17.53 2.26 14.32
C GLY A 118 17.16 3.73 14.13
N TRP A 119 15.89 4.04 13.86
CA TRP A 119 15.38 5.35 13.46
C TRP A 119 14.50 6.02 14.51
N SER A 120 14.72 5.69 15.79
CA SER A 120 13.99 6.32 16.91
C SER A 120 14.05 7.84 16.90
N ASN A 121 15.16 8.42 16.41
CA ASN A 121 15.42 9.87 16.39
C ASN A 121 15.02 10.55 15.07
N ARG A 122 14.37 9.84 14.14
CA ARG A 122 13.91 10.41 12.86
C ARG A 122 12.54 11.06 13.04
N ASP A 123 12.51 12.36 13.33
CA ASP A 123 11.26 13.12 13.53
C ASP A 123 10.47 13.35 12.24
N ASP A 124 11.10 13.18 11.08
CA ASP A 124 10.45 13.21 9.76
C ASP A 124 9.63 11.95 9.45
N ILE A 125 9.79 10.86 10.22
CA ILE A 125 9.00 9.63 10.06
C ILE A 125 7.86 9.65 11.07
N GLN A 126 6.67 10.06 10.63
CA GLN A 126 5.47 10.19 11.47
C GLN A 126 4.39 9.15 11.18
N THR A 127 4.44 8.51 10.01
CA THR A 127 3.44 7.55 9.53
C THR A 127 4.11 6.28 8.98
N TRP A 128 3.31 5.25 8.74
CA TRP A 128 3.80 4.02 8.12
C TRP A 128 4.32 4.24 6.70
N ILE A 129 3.69 5.12 5.92
CA ILE A 129 4.14 5.39 4.55
C ILE A 129 5.41 6.25 4.52
N ASP A 130 5.65 7.08 5.55
CA ASP A 130 6.95 7.73 5.75
C ASP A 130 8.06 6.70 6.03
N LEU A 131 7.73 5.70 6.86
CA LEU A 131 8.67 4.62 7.17
C LEU A 131 9.00 3.83 5.90
N HIS A 132 7.99 3.47 5.10
CA HIS A 132 8.21 2.79 3.81
C HIS A 132 9.10 3.60 2.88
N ASP A 133 8.82 4.90 2.69
CA ASP A 133 9.66 5.73 1.83
C ASP A 133 11.10 5.78 2.36
N ALA A 134 11.31 5.94 3.67
CA ALA A 134 12.65 5.91 4.27
C ALA A 134 13.36 4.56 4.10
N GLU A 135 12.67 3.42 4.30
CA GLU A 135 13.19 2.05 4.09
C GLU A 135 13.59 1.79 2.63
N GLU A 136 12.91 2.47 1.71
CA GLU A 136 13.13 2.35 0.27
C GLU A 136 14.07 3.44 -0.28
N GLY A 137 14.74 4.18 0.61
CA GLY A 137 15.73 5.21 0.25
C GLY A 137 15.14 6.50 -0.32
N ARG A 138 13.85 6.76 -0.09
CA ARG A 138 13.14 8.00 -0.46
C ARG A 138 12.98 8.91 0.75
N SER A 139 12.79 10.20 0.49
CA SER A 139 12.50 11.19 1.53
C SER A 139 11.02 11.10 1.94
N PRO A 140 10.71 10.97 3.25
CA PRO A 140 9.36 11.17 3.79
C PRO A 140 8.74 12.52 3.40
N ARG A 141 7.40 12.64 3.43
CA ARG A 141 6.66 13.81 2.95
C ARG A 141 5.96 14.60 4.05
#